data_AF-A0A2V7HWN4-F1
#
_entry.id   AF-A0A2V7HWN4-F1
#
_cell.length_a   1.000
_cell.length_b   1.000
_cell.length_c   1.000
_cell.angle_alpha   90.00
_cell.angle_beta   90.00
_cell.angle_gamma   90.00
#
_symmetry.space_group_name_H-M   'P 1'
#
loop_
_entity.id
_entity.type
_entity.pdbx_description
1 polymer ?
#
loop_
_entity_poly.entity_id
_entity_poly.type
_entity_poly.pdbx_seq_one_letter_code
_entity_poly.pdbx_strand_id
1 'polypeptide(L)'
;MGSAQTPLLSKQPDRLAAICGFGDAQDQAMCINGAIEILSDYHREAALTACGTLAGDNAAVCWAASRNGRYGSGKTFTLYYRQ
;
A
#
# COMPACT_ATOMS: atom_id res chain seq x y z
N MET A 1 3.79 -9.38 0.36
CA MET A 1 5.08 -9.05 -0.27
C MET A 1 5.50 -7.59 -0.07
N GLY A 2 4.61 -6.61 -0.15
CA GLY A 2 4.98 -5.19 0.00
C GLY A 2 5.62 -4.79 1.33
N SER A 3 5.28 -5.44 2.44
CA SER A 3 5.90 -5.20 3.76
C SER A 3 7.41 -5.42 3.79
N ALA A 4 7.94 -6.35 2.97
CA ALA A 4 9.37 -6.61 2.88
C ALA A 4 10.15 -5.43 2.25
N GLN A 5 9.45 -4.56 1.52
CA GLN A 5 10.04 -3.40 0.84
C GLN A 5 10.00 -2.13 1.70
N THR A 6 9.47 -2.20 2.92
CA THR A 6 9.38 -1.05 3.86
C THR A 6 10.72 -0.32 4.04
N PRO A 7 11.88 -1.00 4.26
CA PRO A 7 13.15 -0.29 4.45
C PRO A 7 13.62 0.49 3.22
N LEU A 8 13.23 0.03 2.02
CA LEU A 8 13.51 0.72 0.77
C LEU A 8 12.54 1.89 0.60
N LEU A 9 11.24 1.65 0.77
CA LEU A 9 10.19 2.65 0.57
C LEU A 9 10.22 3.77 1.62
N SER A 10 10.75 3.53 2.83
CA SER A 10 10.95 4.60 3.81
C SER A 10 12.02 5.60 3.37
N LYS A 11 12.92 5.21 2.46
CA LYS A 11 13.96 6.07 1.87
C LYS A 11 13.62 6.54 0.46
N GLN A 12 12.86 5.75 -0.29
CA GLN A 12 12.53 5.96 -1.69
C GLN A 12 11.01 5.70 -1.91
N PRO A 13 10.13 6.54 -1.32
CA PRO A 13 8.68 6.30 -1.36
C PRO A 13 8.11 6.30 -2.78
N ASP A 14 8.73 7.03 -3.70
CA ASP A 14 8.28 7.16 -5.09
C ASP A 14 8.37 5.86 -5.90
N ARG A 15 9.06 4.84 -5.37
CA ARG A 15 9.21 3.54 -6.02
C ARG A 15 8.03 2.61 -5.82
N LEU A 16 7.00 3.01 -5.06
CA LEU A 16 5.85 2.15 -4.77
C LEU A 16 5.17 1.63 -6.05
N ALA A 17 4.91 2.50 -7.03
CA ALA A 17 4.33 2.11 -8.30
C ALA A 17 5.18 1.07 -9.05
N ALA A 18 6.50 1.26 -9.07
CA ALA A 18 7.42 0.34 -9.72
C ALA A 18 7.55 -1.00 -8.98
N ILE A 19 7.34 -1.03 -7.67
CA ILE A 19 7.44 -2.25 -6.84
C ILE A 19 6.14 -3.05 -6.86
N CYS A 20 5.00 -2.37 -6.78
CA CYS A 20 3.69 -2.97 -6.66
C CYS A 20 2.86 -2.91 -7.95
N GLY A 21 3.43 -2.52 -9.09
CA GLY A 21 2.72 -2.40 -10.37
C GLY A 21 2.71 -3.67 -11.24
N PHE A 22 3.07 -4.83 -10.67
CA PHE A 22 3.10 -6.11 -11.37
C PHE A 22 1.93 -7.01 -10.93
N GLY A 23 1.57 -7.97 -11.77
CA GLY A 23 0.44 -8.87 -11.52
C GLY A 23 -0.90 -8.22 -11.84
N ASP A 24 -1.99 -8.88 -11.45
CA ASP A 24 -3.34 -8.35 -11.63
C ASP A 24 -3.70 -7.30 -10.57
N ALA A 25 -4.91 -6.74 -10.65
CA ALA A 25 -5.36 -5.71 -9.72
C ALA A 25 -5.35 -6.17 -8.24
N GLN A 26 -5.60 -7.45 -7.97
CA GLN A 26 -5.59 -7.99 -6.62
C GLN A 26 -4.15 -8.14 -6.09
N ASP A 27 -3.22 -8.61 -6.93
CA ASP A 27 -1.80 -8.68 -6.60
C ASP A 27 -1.24 -7.31 -6.23
N GLN A 28 -1.53 -6.30 -7.06
CA GLN A 28 -1.09 -4.92 -6.86
C GLN A 28 -1.68 -4.35 -5.56
N ALA A 29 -2.99 -4.53 -5.33
CA ALA A 29 -3.64 -4.06 -4.12
C ALA A 29 -3.09 -4.73 -2.85
N MET A 30 -2.79 -6.03 -2.89
CA MET A 30 -2.18 -6.75 -1.76
C MET A 30 -0.76 -6.26 -1.46
N CYS A 31 0.03 -5.99 -2.50
CA CYS A 31 1.35 -5.39 -2.37
C CYS A 31 1.28 -4.01 -1.72
N ILE A 32 0.44 -3.12 -2.26
CA ILE A 32 0.27 -1.74 -1.78
C ILE A 32 -0.17 -1.73 -0.32
N ASN A 33 -1.22 -2.50 0.04
CA ASN A 33 -1.69 -2.59 1.42
C ASN A 33 -0.56 -3.01 2.36
N GLY A 34 0.16 -4.09 2.04
CA GLY A 34 1.23 -4.59 2.90
C GLY A 34 2.41 -3.63 3.08
N ALA A 35 2.76 -2.86 2.03
CA ALA A 35 3.81 -1.85 2.12
C ALA A 35 3.36 -0.63 2.95
N ILE A 36 2.15 -0.15 2.70
CA ILE A 36 1.69 1.14 3.22
C ILE A 36 1.20 1.04 4.65
N GLU A 37 0.64 -0.09 5.08
CA GLU A 37 0.29 -0.30 6.49
C GLU A 37 1.49 -0.09 7.41
N ILE A 38 2.65 -0.67 7.08
CA ILE A 38 3.87 -0.53 7.91
C ILE A 38 4.45 0.88 7.79
N LEU A 39 4.54 1.43 6.57
CA LEU A 39 5.03 2.80 6.39
C LEU A 39 4.15 3.82 7.11
N SER A 40 2.84 3.59 7.20
CA SER A 40 1.94 4.54 7.86
C SER A 40 2.11 4.56 9.38
N ASP A 41 2.49 3.42 9.96
CA ASP A 41 2.75 3.28 11.39
C ASP A 41 4.11 3.89 11.79
N TYR A 42 5.15 3.75 10.95
CA TYR A 42 6.53 4.11 11.31
C TYR A 42 7.16 5.27 10.51
N HIS A 43 6.64 5.56 9.30
CA HIS A 43 7.20 6.50 8.33
C HIS A 43 6.09 7.26 7.59
N ARG A 44 5.21 7.93 8.34
CA ARG A 44 3.95 8.47 7.80
C ARG A 44 4.13 9.37 6.57
N GLU A 45 5.09 10.29 6.58
CA GLU A 45 5.38 11.14 5.41
C GLU A 45 5.74 10.30 4.16
N ALA A 46 6.58 9.27 4.33
CA ALA A 46 6.93 8.38 3.23
C ALA A 46 5.71 7.62 2.70
N ALA A 47 4.77 7.21 3.56
CA ALA A 47 3.53 6.58 3.13
C ALA A 47 2.66 7.54 2.28
N LEU A 48 2.53 8.81 2.70
CA LEU A 48 1.76 9.80 1.96
C LEU A 48 2.39 10.11 0.60
N THR A 49 3.71 10.32 0.57
CA THR A 49 4.46 10.52 -0.68
C THR A 49 4.30 9.32 -1.62
N ALA A 50 4.44 8.10 -1.10
CA ALA A 50 4.29 6.88 -1.88
C ALA A 50 2.88 6.78 -2.50
N CYS A 51 1.82 7.07 -1.73
CA CYS A 51 0.46 7.10 -2.27
C CYS A 51 0.23 8.20 -3.30
N GLY A 52 0.92 9.33 -3.19
CA GLY A 52 0.90 10.40 -4.19
C GLY A 52 1.43 9.99 -5.56
N THR A 53 2.18 8.89 -5.66
CA THR A 53 2.73 8.38 -6.94
C THR A 53 1.78 7.46 -7.71
N LEU A 54 0.65 7.09 -7.11
CA LEU A 54 -0.32 6.19 -7.71
C LEU A 54 -1.51 6.94 -8.30
N ALA A 55 -2.19 6.29 -9.24
CA ALA A 55 -3.46 6.76 -9.82
C ALA A 55 -4.52 5.65 -9.80
N GLY A 56 -5.79 6.03 -10.01
CA GLY A 56 -6.91 5.09 -10.11
C GLY A 56 -7.12 4.24 -8.85
N ASP A 57 -7.51 2.98 -9.06
CA ASP A 57 -7.84 2.04 -7.98
C ASP A 57 -6.66 1.80 -7.03
N ASN A 58 -5.43 1.76 -7.55
CA ASN A 58 -4.22 1.62 -6.74
C ASN A 58 -4.01 2.81 -5.79
N ALA A 59 -4.31 4.04 -6.23
CA ALA A 59 -4.28 5.20 -5.35
C ALA A 59 -5.34 5.10 -4.26
N ALA A 60 -6.56 4.70 -4.62
CA ALA A 60 -7.65 4.52 -3.65
C ALA A 60 -7.29 3.49 -2.57
N VAL A 61 -6.73 2.35 -2.98
CA VAL A 61 -6.22 1.31 -2.06
C VAL A 61 -5.12 1.87 -1.16
N CYS A 62 -4.14 2.59 -1.72
CA CYS A 62 -3.03 3.16 -0.96
C CYS A 62 -3.50 4.14 0.11
N TRP A 63 -4.36 5.09 -0.26
CA TRP A 63 -4.89 6.08 0.67
C TRP A 63 -5.77 5.44 1.75
N ALA A 64 -6.48 4.36 1.44
CA ALA A 64 -7.21 3.59 2.44
C ALA A 64 -6.25 2.91 3.42
N ALA A 65 -5.20 2.26 2.92
CA ALA A 65 -4.17 1.62 3.74
C ALA A 65 -3.48 2.64 4.68
N SER A 66 -3.22 3.86 4.19
CA SER A 66 -2.50 4.88 4.98
C SER A 66 -3.31 5.53 6.10
N ARG A 67 -4.64 5.42 6.02
CA ARG A 67 -5.56 5.84 7.10
C ARG A 67 -5.83 4.73 8.10
N ASN A 68 -5.93 3.50 7.62
CA ASN A 68 -6.36 2.37 8.45
C ASN A 68 -5.22 1.79 9.30
N GLY A 69 -3.95 1.99 8.90
CA GLY A 69 -2.79 1.39 9.58
C GLY A 69 -2.91 -0.13 9.69
N ARG A 70 -2.06 -0.76 10.51
CA ARG A 70 -2.11 -2.23 10.68
C ARG A 70 -3.41 -2.72 11.34
N TYR A 71 -4.11 -1.87 12.10
CA TYR A 71 -5.22 -2.24 13.00
C TYR A 71 -6.62 -1.70 12.63
N GLY A 72 -6.79 -1.09 11.44
CA GLY A 72 -8.08 -0.55 11.03
C GLY A 72 -9.17 -1.62 11.04
N SER A 73 -10.16 -1.47 11.91
CA SER A 73 -11.31 -2.37 12.09
C SER A 73 -12.28 -2.40 10.89
N GLY A 74 -12.04 -1.58 9.86
CA GLY A 74 -12.75 -1.55 8.59
C GLY A 74 -12.02 -2.28 7.46
N LYS A 75 -11.14 -3.25 7.75
CA LYS A 75 -10.57 -4.15 6.73
C LYS A 75 -11.69 -5.00 6.15
N THR A 76 -12.40 -4.42 5.21
CA THR A 76 -13.30 -5.10 4.31
C THR A 76 -12.43 -6.09 3.54
N PHE A 77 -12.36 -7.32 4.04
CA PHE A 77 -11.74 -8.48 3.40
C PHE A 77 -12.35 -8.81 2.02
N THR A 78 -13.22 -7.96 1.48
CA THR A 78 -13.83 -8.12 0.15
C THR A 78 -12.79 -8.10 -0.98
N LEU A 79 -11.57 -7.58 -0.77
CA LEU A 79 -10.46 -7.81 -1.72
C LEU A 79 -9.95 -9.27 -1.73
N TYR A 80 -10.15 -10.02 -0.64
CA TYR A 80 -9.72 -11.41 -0.47
C TYR A 80 -10.82 -12.45 -0.78
N TYR A 81 -12.04 -12.02 -1.15
CA TYR A 81 -13.20 -12.90 -1.36
C TYR A 81 -13.84 -12.77 -2.76
N ARG A 82 -13.05 -12.58 -3.80
CA ARG A 82 -13.47 -12.99 -5.15
C ARG A 82 -12.54 -14.09 -5.65
N GLN A 83 -12.94 -15.33 -5.34
CA GLN A 83 -12.67 -16.52 -6.14
C GLN A 83 -13.55 -16.46 -7.40
#